data_AF-A0A2N1QGF8-F1
#
_entry.id   AF-A0A2N1QGF8-F1
#
_cell.length_a   1.000
_cell.length_b   1.000
_cell.length_c   1.000
_cell.angle_alpha   90.00
_cell.angle_beta   90.00
_cell.angle_gamma   90.00
#
_symmetry.space_group_name_H-M   'P 1'
#
loop_
_entity.id
_entity.type
_entity.pdbx_description
1 polymer ?
#
loop_
_entity_poly.entity_id
_entity_poly.type
_entity_poly.pdbx_seq_one_letter_code
_entity_poly.pdbx_strand_id
1 'polypeptide(L)'
;MNRQDLVEGLLQGEYESVLLETVALRPIDEANIFDINPVTDYLKNHPTLFKGFKITHDDESENFIGLTDENHLVKLSFKNNKIQKIVIHQPNPLLKRIKLTLEYDGTNYAGFQRQSTLTTIQSELERAVSEINNQNTNVFAASRTDSGVHAYGQVAHFDTELDIPLDKWVIALNNCLPKDIRVKTAELVSQLFHSRFDVVSKEYRYVLNLGQYSPFSRLYEWHIPNSLDLDVLNQELKKIEGTHDFTSFCKGDKSSKVRTIYETRLERIGDQIILTFIGNGFLHNMIRIIVAVIVGIATNRINSDINAILESKSRKVTKYLAPSSGLYLVRINY
;
A
#
# COMPACT_ATOMS: atom_id res chain seq x y z
N MET A 1 -16.60 -6.21 24.63
CA MET A 1 -15.63 -7.31 24.58
C MET A 1 -14.29 -6.68 24.28
N ASN A 2 -13.33 -6.73 25.20
CA ASN A 2 -11.99 -6.19 24.96
C ASN A 2 -11.23 -7.13 23.99
N ARG A 3 -10.04 -6.73 23.52
CA ARG A 3 -9.26 -7.55 22.56
C ARG A 3 -8.85 -8.91 23.15
N GLN A 4 -8.60 -8.99 24.44
CA GLN A 4 -8.22 -10.22 25.13
C GLN A 4 -9.39 -11.21 25.17
N ASP A 5 -10.60 -10.74 25.48
CA ASP A 5 -11.82 -11.54 25.43
C ASP A 5 -12.06 -12.11 24.00
N LEU A 6 -11.76 -11.33 22.95
CA LEU A 6 -11.88 -11.81 21.56
C LEU A 6 -10.89 -12.95 21.26
N VAL A 7 -9.67 -12.88 21.81
CA VAL A 7 -8.71 -13.98 21.70
C VAL A 7 -9.19 -15.18 22.48
N GLU A 8 -9.66 -15.01 23.71
CA GLU A 8 -10.19 -16.12 24.50
C GLU A 8 -11.37 -16.81 23.78
N GLY A 9 -12.29 -16.05 23.19
CA GLY A 9 -13.36 -16.61 22.37
C GLY A 9 -12.85 -17.34 21.12
N LEU A 10 -11.81 -16.81 20.44
CA LEU A 10 -11.14 -17.52 19.34
C LEU A 10 -10.58 -18.88 19.80
N LEU A 11 -9.90 -18.90 20.95
CA LEU A 11 -9.30 -20.11 21.52
C LEU A 11 -10.34 -21.12 22.01
N GLN A 12 -11.53 -20.65 22.41
CA GLN A 12 -12.67 -21.47 22.82
C GLN A 12 -13.53 -21.95 21.63
N GLY A 13 -13.23 -21.50 20.41
CA GLY A 13 -13.96 -21.88 19.20
C GLY A 13 -15.23 -21.07 18.94
N GLU A 14 -15.39 -19.92 19.60
CA GLU A 14 -16.54 -19.00 19.44
C GLU A 14 -16.41 -18.12 18.18
N TYR A 15 -16.08 -18.72 17.03
CA TYR A 15 -15.66 -18.00 15.83
C TYR A 15 -16.67 -16.94 15.33
N GLU A 16 -17.97 -17.24 15.37
CA GLU A 16 -19.02 -16.33 14.89
C GLU A 16 -19.12 -15.02 15.70
N SER A 17 -18.85 -15.10 17.02
CA SER A 17 -18.92 -13.94 17.91
C SER A 17 -17.67 -13.05 17.77
N VAL A 18 -16.50 -13.65 17.53
CA VAL A 18 -15.21 -12.94 17.55
C VAL A 18 -14.67 -12.54 16.17
N LEU A 19 -14.98 -13.27 15.10
CA LEU A 19 -14.48 -13.00 13.75
C LEU A 19 -15.36 -11.98 13.01
N LEU A 20 -14.71 -11.11 12.23
CA LEU A 20 -15.37 -10.21 11.29
C LEU A 20 -15.90 -11.01 10.09
N GLU A 21 -17.04 -10.60 9.51
CA GLU A 21 -17.63 -11.30 8.34
C GLU A 21 -16.65 -11.45 7.17
N THR A 22 -15.79 -10.44 6.97
CA THR A 22 -14.78 -10.36 5.91
C THR A 22 -13.37 -10.71 6.40
N VAL A 23 -13.27 -11.55 7.44
CA VAL A 23 -11.99 -12.00 8.00
C VAL A 23 -11.10 -12.65 6.94
N ALA A 24 -9.80 -12.41 7.03
CA ALA A 24 -8.80 -13.08 6.20
C ALA A 24 -7.89 -13.97 7.05
N LEU A 25 -7.74 -15.23 6.68
CA LEU A 25 -6.75 -16.14 7.24
C LEU A 25 -5.63 -16.38 6.23
N ARG A 26 -4.39 -16.31 6.70
CA ARG A 26 -3.19 -16.58 5.90
C ARG A 26 -2.41 -17.70 6.55
N PRO A 27 -2.71 -18.95 6.16
CA PRO A 27 -1.95 -20.09 6.61
C PRO A 27 -0.61 -20.18 5.88
N ILE A 28 0.30 -20.97 6.46
CA ILE A 28 1.62 -21.25 5.90
C ILE A 28 1.45 -22.18 4.70
N ASP A 29 2.16 -21.91 3.61
CA ASP A 29 2.19 -22.74 2.39
C ASP A 29 0.82 -23.04 1.73
N GLU A 30 -0.24 -22.38 2.19
CA GLU A 30 -1.60 -22.55 1.72
C GLU A 30 -2.14 -21.27 1.07
N ALA A 31 -3.20 -21.43 0.29
CA ALA A 31 -3.91 -20.28 -0.27
C ALA A 31 -4.56 -19.44 0.84
N ASN A 32 -4.54 -18.12 0.68
CA ASN A 32 -5.26 -17.24 1.60
C ASN A 32 -6.76 -17.57 1.58
N ILE A 33 -7.35 -17.62 2.77
CA ILE A 33 -8.76 -17.92 2.99
C ILE A 33 -9.46 -16.62 3.38
N PHE A 34 -10.63 -16.37 2.82
CA PHE A 34 -11.41 -15.14 3.01
C PHE A 34 -12.83 -15.48 3.38
N ASP A 35 -13.45 -14.60 4.16
CA ASP A 35 -14.81 -14.69 4.67
C ASP A 35 -14.97 -15.68 5.84
N ILE A 36 -15.93 -15.38 6.72
CA ILE A 36 -16.07 -16.04 8.02
C ILE A 36 -16.28 -17.55 7.94
N ASN A 37 -17.08 -18.03 6.98
CA ASN A 37 -17.41 -19.45 6.86
C ASN A 37 -16.19 -20.33 6.53
N PRO A 38 -15.46 -20.11 5.42
CA PRO A 38 -14.31 -20.95 5.10
C PRO A 38 -13.15 -20.77 6.10
N VAL A 39 -13.00 -19.59 6.71
CA VAL A 39 -12.04 -19.41 7.82
C VAL A 39 -12.44 -20.25 9.02
N THR A 40 -13.71 -20.23 9.40
CA THR A 40 -14.23 -21.03 10.51
C THR A 40 -14.07 -22.54 10.26
N ASP A 41 -14.37 -23.00 9.05
CA ASP A 41 -14.19 -24.40 8.65
C ASP A 41 -12.72 -24.82 8.73
N TYR A 42 -11.80 -23.95 8.27
CA TYR A 42 -10.37 -24.20 8.41
C TYR A 42 -9.96 -24.33 9.88
N LEU A 43 -10.37 -23.38 10.74
CA LEU A 43 -10.00 -23.39 12.15
C LEU A 43 -10.56 -24.62 12.89
N LYS A 44 -11.78 -25.05 12.56
CA LYS A 44 -12.39 -26.28 13.09
C LYS A 44 -11.62 -27.54 12.69
N ASN A 45 -11.06 -27.57 11.48
CA ASN A 45 -10.24 -28.68 10.99
C ASN A 45 -8.80 -28.67 11.54
N HIS A 46 -8.37 -27.58 12.19
CA HIS A 46 -7.03 -27.43 12.77
C HIS A 46 -7.10 -27.05 14.26
N PRO A 47 -7.68 -27.92 15.13
CA PRO A 47 -7.95 -27.58 16.53
C PRO A 47 -6.69 -27.36 17.40
N THR A 48 -5.51 -27.83 16.95
CA THR A 48 -4.25 -27.62 17.68
C THR A 48 -3.53 -26.33 17.29
N LEU A 49 -4.00 -25.62 16.27
CA LEU A 49 -3.31 -24.48 15.65
C LEU A 49 -2.95 -23.38 16.66
N PHE A 50 -3.86 -23.08 17.58
CA PHE A 50 -3.66 -22.08 18.64
C PHE A 50 -3.38 -22.69 20.02
N LYS A 51 -3.07 -23.98 20.08
CA LYS A 51 -2.77 -24.64 21.37
C LYS A 51 -1.59 -23.94 22.05
N GLY A 52 -1.78 -23.57 23.31
CA GLY A 52 -0.79 -22.86 24.10
C GLY A 52 -0.42 -21.48 23.57
N PHE A 53 -1.28 -20.86 22.74
CA PHE A 53 -1.05 -19.52 22.22
C PHE A 53 -0.84 -18.53 23.36
N LYS A 54 0.34 -17.92 23.38
CA LYS A 54 0.75 -16.89 24.35
C LYS A 54 1.05 -15.60 23.61
N ILE A 55 0.35 -14.54 23.99
CA ILE A 55 0.63 -13.19 23.50
C ILE A 55 2.00 -12.78 24.02
N THR A 56 2.91 -12.45 23.09
CA THR A 56 4.28 -12.02 23.38
C THR A 56 4.49 -10.54 23.08
N HIS A 57 3.63 -9.94 22.26
CA HIS A 57 3.65 -8.52 21.96
C HIS A 57 2.23 -8.02 21.67
N ASP A 58 1.90 -6.87 22.25
CA ASP A 58 0.72 -6.07 21.95
C ASP A 58 1.24 -4.76 21.34
N ASP A 59 0.99 -4.54 20.05
CA ASP A 59 1.07 -3.17 19.57
C ASP A 59 -0.26 -2.51 19.99
N GLU A 60 -0.17 -1.52 20.88
CA GLU A 60 -1.34 -0.83 21.46
C GLU A 60 -2.30 -0.27 20.40
N SER A 61 -1.87 -0.22 19.13
CA SER A 61 -2.62 0.26 17.98
C SER A 61 -3.65 -0.74 17.44
N GLU A 62 -3.30 -1.96 17.01
CA GLU A 62 -4.22 -2.82 16.25
C GLU A 62 -3.93 -4.34 16.24
N ASN A 63 -2.79 -4.81 16.76
CA ASN A 63 -2.42 -6.24 16.65
C ASN A 63 -1.97 -6.89 17.95
N PHE A 64 -2.34 -8.18 18.09
CA PHE A 64 -1.66 -9.09 19.00
C PHE A 64 -0.75 -10.03 18.23
N ILE A 65 0.45 -10.22 18.75
CA ILE A 65 1.42 -11.19 18.27
C ILE A 65 1.69 -12.19 19.38
N GLY A 66 1.76 -13.46 19.03
CA GLY A 66 2.12 -14.50 19.97
C GLY A 66 2.70 -15.73 19.32
N LEU A 67 2.99 -16.71 20.18
CA LEU A 67 3.56 -18.01 19.81
C LEU A 67 2.66 -19.12 20.31
N THR A 68 2.53 -20.17 19.52
CA THR A 68 1.81 -21.40 19.88
C THR A 68 2.78 -22.47 20.38
N ASP A 69 2.29 -23.53 21.00
CA ASP A 69 3.12 -24.66 21.48
C ASP A 69 3.85 -25.37 20.31
N GLU A 70 3.28 -25.31 19.11
CA GLU A 70 3.88 -25.83 17.87
C GLU A 70 4.86 -24.83 17.22
N ASN A 71 5.23 -23.77 17.95
CA ASN A 71 6.15 -22.72 17.53
C ASN A 71 5.67 -21.93 16.31
N HIS A 72 4.36 -21.80 16.09
CA HIS A 72 3.83 -20.88 15.09
C HIS A 72 3.80 -19.47 15.64
N LEU A 73 4.37 -18.52 14.89
CA LEU A 73 4.12 -17.09 15.08
C LEU A 73 2.72 -16.77 14.55
N VAL A 74 1.90 -16.18 15.41
CA VAL A 74 0.54 -15.78 15.06
C VAL A 74 0.41 -14.27 15.23
N LYS A 75 -0.19 -13.62 14.24
CA LYS A 75 -0.63 -12.22 14.32
C LYS A 75 -2.14 -12.13 14.15
N LEU A 76 -2.80 -11.56 15.13
CA LEU A 76 -4.23 -11.26 15.12
C LEU A 76 -4.41 -9.76 14.96
N SER A 77 -5.04 -9.32 13.88
CA SER A 77 -5.40 -7.91 13.66
C SER A 77 -6.88 -7.70 13.94
N PHE A 78 -7.20 -6.57 14.55
CA PHE A 78 -8.56 -6.25 14.98
C PHE A 78 -9.17 -5.08 14.19
N LYS A 79 -10.48 -5.08 14.03
CA LYS A 79 -11.27 -3.96 13.49
C LYS A 79 -12.71 -4.04 13.96
N ASN A 80 -13.32 -2.90 14.28
CA ASN A 80 -14.70 -2.82 14.75
C ASN A 80 -15.01 -3.81 15.88
N ASN A 81 -14.05 -3.95 16.82
CA ASN A 81 -14.16 -4.87 17.95
C ASN A 81 -14.32 -6.36 17.58
N LYS A 82 -13.76 -6.77 16.44
CA LYS A 82 -13.68 -8.16 15.95
C LYS A 82 -12.30 -8.45 15.36
N ILE A 83 -11.95 -9.72 15.23
CA ILE A 83 -10.74 -10.17 14.54
C ILE A 83 -10.99 -10.06 13.03
N GLN A 84 -10.20 -9.25 12.34
CA GLN A 84 -10.31 -9.06 10.89
C GLN A 84 -9.28 -9.86 10.09
N LYS A 85 -8.17 -10.26 10.72
CA LYS A 85 -7.09 -10.96 10.03
C LYS A 85 -6.32 -11.83 10.99
N ILE A 86 -6.02 -13.03 10.53
CA ILE A 86 -5.18 -14.01 11.21
C ILE A 86 -4.02 -14.33 10.25
N VAL A 87 -2.79 -14.09 10.69
CA VAL A 87 -1.59 -14.52 9.98
C VAL A 87 -0.89 -15.55 10.82
N ILE A 88 -0.55 -16.67 10.21
CA ILE A 88 0.17 -17.76 10.85
C ILE A 88 1.45 -17.95 10.05
N HIS A 89 2.57 -18.03 10.75
CA HIS A 89 3.89 -18.15 10.15
C HIS A 89 4.75 -19.10 10.97
N GLN A 90 5.38 -20.08 10.34
CA GLN A 90 6.37 -20.90 11.01
C GLN A 90 7.71 -20.18 10.91
N PRO A 91 8.26 -19.67 12.02
CA PRO A 91 9.51 -18.93 11.98
C PRO A 91 10.63 -19.83 11.50
N ASN A 92 11.38 -19.37 10.51
CA ASN A 92 12.63 -20.01 10.12
C ASN A 92 13.78 -19.24 10.78
N PRO A 93 14.50 -19.83 11.77
CA PRO A 93 15.54 -19.11 12.52
C PRO A 93 16.73 -18.69 11.65
N LEU A 94 16.90 -19.30 10.47
CA LEU A 94 17.94 -18.93 9.52
C LEU A 94 17.56 -17.71 8.69
N LEU A 95 16.26 -17.41 8.52
CA LEU A 95 15.80 -16.30 7.71
C LEU A 95 15.60 -15.02 8.52
N LYS A 96 16.16 -13.94 8.00
CA LYS A 96 15.95 -12.57 8.48
C LYS A 96 15.10 -11.83 7.47
N ARG A 97 14.06 -11.13 7.95
CA ARG A 97 13.24 -10.27 7.11
C ARG A 97 13.79 -8.85 7.16
N ILE A 98 14.22 -8.35 6.01
CA ILE A 98 14.74 -7.00 5.86
C ILE A 98 13.67 -6.11 5.23
N LYS A 99 13.26 -5.07 5.94
CA LYS A 99 12.43 -3.98 5.43
C LYS A 99 13.33 -2.91 4.84
N LEU A 100 13.03 -2.49 3.62
CA LEU A 100 13.72 -1.41 2.91
C LEU A 100 12.78 -0.22 2.76
N THR A 101 13.31 0.99 2.96
CA THR A 101 12.69 2.22 2.43
C THR A 101 13.49 2.68 1.23
N LEU A 102 12.81 2.91 0.11
CA LEU A 102 13.42 3.27 -1.17
C LEU A 102 12.75 4.49 -1.80
N GLU A 103 13.53 5.21 -2.59
CA GLU A 103 13.10 6.28 -3.48
C GLU A 103 13.49 5.94 -4.91
N TYR A 104 12.72 6.45 -5.88
CA TYR A 104 13.04 6.27 -7.28
C TYR A 104 12.40 7.33 -8.18
N ASP A 105 13.11 7.62 -9.27
CA ASP A 105 12.55 8.27 -10.44
C ASP A 105 11.86 7.22 -11.32
N GLY A 106 10.53 7.26 -11.39
CA GLY A 106 9.74 6.29 -12.14
C GLY A 106 9.79 6.45 -13.66
N THR A 107 10.41 7.50 -14.21
CA THR A 107 10.28 7.91 -15.62
C THR A 107 10.59 6.78 -16.59
N ASN A 108 11.67 6.02 -16.36
CA ASN A 108 12.18 5.00 -17.28
C ASN A 108 11.60 3.61 -17.03
N TYR A 109 10.59 3.49 -16.16
CA TYR A 109 10.09 2.21 -15.68
C TYR A 109 8.62 2.00 -16.02
N ALA A 110 8.26 0.77 -16.37
CA ALA A 110 6.89 0.35 -16.61
C ALA A 110 6.06 0.18 -15.33
N GLY A 111 6.38 0.95 -14.29
CA GLY A 111 5.80 0.93 -12.96
C GLY A 111 6.59 0.07 -11.99
N PHE A 112 6.01 -0.16 -10.82
CA PHE A 112 6.68 -0.92 -9.78
C PHE A 112 6.70 -2.42 -10.09
N GLN A 113 5.54 -3.01 -10.37
CA GLN A 113 5.33 -4.45 -10.40
C GLN A 113 6.09 -5.11 -11.55
N ARG A 114 6.82 -6.21 -11.25
CA ARG A 114 7.53 -7.03 -12.25
C ARG A 114 6.59 -7.46 -13.39
N GLN A 115 7.08 -7.33 -14.61
CA GLN A 115 6.45 -7.78 -15.85
C GLN A 115 7.48 -8.60 -16.65
N SER A 116 7.01 -9.44 -17.58
CA SER A 116 7.88 -10.40 -18.29
C SER A 116 8.90 -9.75 -19.23
N THR A 117 8.58 -8.59 -19.81
CA THR A 117 9.35 -7.99 -20.90
C THR A 117 9.79 -6.55 -20.65
N LEU A 118 9.27 -5.91 -19.60
CA LEU A 118 9.51 -4.49 -19.33
C LEU A 118 10.35 -4.32 -18.08
N THR A 119 11.24 -3.33 -18.10
CA THR A 119 12.01 -2.92 -16.93
C THR A 119 11.09 -2.24 -15.92
N THR A 120 11.14 -2.70 -14.68
CA THR A 120 10.30 -2.25 -13.57
C THR A 120 11.14 -2.03 -12.33
N ILE A 121 10.64 -1.26 -11.37
CA ILE A 121 11.35 -1.05 -10.10
C ILE A 121 11.55 -2.38 -9.35
N GLN A 122 10.53 -3.25 -9.33
CA GLN A 122 10.61 -4.55 -8.68
C GLN A 122 11.65 -5.45 -9.34
N SER A 123 11.71 -5.51 -10.67
CA SER A 123 12.69 -6.37 -11.36
C SER A 123 14.13 -5.95 -11.07
N GLU A 124 14.43 -4.65 -11.02
CA GLU A 124 15.77 -4.17 -10.65
C GLU A 124 16.10 -4.44 -9.18
N LEU A 125 15.12 -4.26 -8.29
CA LEU A 125 15.31 -4.53 -6.87
C LEU A 125 15.51 -6.02 -6.59
N GLU A 126 14.73 -6.89 -7.22
CA GLU A 126 14.89 -8.34 -7.13
C GLU A 126 16.24 -8.78 -7.71
N ARG A 127 16.67 -8.24 -8.85
CA ARG A 127 17.99 -8.52 -9.41
C ARG A 127 19.10 -8.17 -8.42
N ALA A 128 19.08 -6.95 -7.86
CA ALA A 128 20.09 -6.49 -6.92
C ALA A 128 20.11 -7.32 -5.62
N VAL A 129 18.93 -7.62 -5.06
CA VAL A 129 18.81 -8.47 -3.87
C VAL A 129 19.30 -9.89 -4.16
N SER A 130 18.92 -10.46 -5.30
CA SER A 130 19.33 -11.80 -5.71
C SER A 130 20.83 -11.95 -5.92
N GLU A 131 21.47 -10.94 -6.49
CA GLU A 131 22.91 -10.90 -6.68
C GLU A 131 23.64 -10.95 -5.33
N ILE A 132 23.19 -10.16 -4.34
CA ILE A 132 23.79 -10.16 -3.00
C ILE A 132 23.48 -11.47 -2.25
N ASN A 133 22.23 -11.96 -2.33
CA ASN A 133 21.82 -13.21 -1.69
C ASN A 133 22.40 -14.46 -2.36
N ASN A 134 22.96 -14.34 -3.57
CA ASN A 134 23.40 -15.45 -4.41
C ASN A 134 22.29 -16.49 -4.67
N GLN A 135 21.03 -16.04 -4.74
CA GLN A 135 19.86 -16.87 -5.05
C GLN A 135 18.66 -16.02 -5.51
N ASN A 136 17.75 -16.62 -6.26
CA ASN A 136 16.50 -15.96 -6.66
C ASN A 136 15.68 -15.58 -5.43
N THR A 137 15.50 -14.28 -5.21
CA THR A 137 14.86 -13.71 -4.02
C THR A 137 13.71 -12.83 -4.47
N ASN A 138 12.51 -13.14 -3.99
CA ASN A 138 11.34 -12.32 -4.25
C ASN A 138 11.34 -11.09 -3.34
N VAL A 139 10.89 -9.96 -3.89
CA VAL A 139 10.73 -8.71 -3.13
C VAL A 139 9.26 -8.32 -3.12
N PHE A 140 8.74 -7.99 -1.95
CA PHE A 140 7.36 -7.60 -1.76
C PHE A 140 7.25 -6.13 -1.40
N ALA A 141 6.51 -5.36 -2.18
CA ALA A 141 6.32 -3.94 -1.93
C ALA A 141 4.96 -3.59 -1.34
N ALA A 142 4.98 -2.48 -0.61
CA ALA A 142 3.83 -1.93 0.04
C ALA A 142 2.83 -1.32 -0.95
N SER A 143 3.33 -0.66 -2.00
CA SER A 143 2.50 -0.07 -3.04
C SER A 143 2.98 -0.43 -4.44
N ARG A 144 2.03 -0.57 -5.38
CA ARG A 144 2.32 -0.66 -6.80
C ARG A 144 2.13 0.72 -7.41
N THR A 145 3.20 1.37 -7.85
CA THR A 145 3.10 2.62 -8.61
C THR A 145 2.92 2.33 -10.09
N ASP A 146 2.17 3.19 -10.78
CA ASP A 146 1.95 3.07 -12.23
C ASP A 146 3.22 3.44 -13.01
N SER A 147 3.25 3.15 -14.31
CA SER A 147 4.36 3.54 -15.20
C SER A 147 4.62 5.06 -15.15
N GLY A 148 5.88 5.45 -14.98
CA GLY A 148 6.31 6.84 -14.84
C GLY A 148 6.08 7.50 -13.48
N VAL A 149 5.44 6.83 -12.50
CA VAL A 149 5.16 7.41 -11.18
C VAL A 149 6.36 7.26 -10.26
N HIS A 150 6.77 8.34 -9.60
CA HIS A 150 7.94 8.39 -8.72
C HIS A 150 7.59 7.96 -7.29
N ALA A 151 8.62 7.74 -6.47
CA ALA A 151 8.46 7.57 -5.03
C ALA A 151 9.59 8.22 -4.26
N TYR A 152 9.25 8.91 -3.16
CA TYR A 152 10.20 9.32 -2.14
C TYR A 152 10.29 8.29 -1.00
N GLY A 153 9.27 7.45 -0.80
CA GLY A 153 9.19 6.58 0.38
C GLY A 153 8.40 5.31 0.13
N GLN A 154 8.74 4.59 -0.94
CA GLN A 154 8.25 3.23 -1.14
C GLN A 154 8.87 2.31 -0.08
N VAL A 155 8.11 1.32 0.37
CA VAL A 155 8.62 0.31 1.30
C VAL A 155 8.51 -1.07 0.68
N ALA A 156 9.58 -1.85 0.80
CA ALA A 156 9.64 -3.23 0.37
C ALA A 156 10.21 -4.11 1.47
N HIS A 157 10.02 -5.43 1.36
CA HIS A 157 10.73 -6.39 2.18
C HIS A 157 11.14 -7.61 1.37
N PHE A 158 12.16 -8.29 1.86
CA PHE A 158 12.65 -9.57 1.38
C PHE A 158 13.22 -10.37 2.55
N ASP A 159 13.44 -11.66 2.34
CA ASP A 159 14.04 -12.55 3.32
C ASP A 159 15.47 -12.94 2.88
N THR A 160 16.37 -13.11 3.84
CA THR A 160 17.78 -13.47 3.60
C THR A 160 18.32 -14.32 4.74
N GLU A 161 19.24 -15.24 4.43
CA GLU A 161 20.02 -15.99 5.42
C GLU A 161 21.31 -15.27 5.81
N LEU A 162 21.66 -14.21 5.07
CA LEU A 162 22.92 -13.50 5.25
C LEU A 162 22.88 -12.60 6.49
N ASP A 163 23.99 -12.60 7.23
CA ASP A 163 24.19 -11.72 8.38
C ASP A 163 24.97 -10.46 8.00
N ILE A 164 24.43 -9.70 7.05
CA ILE A 164 24.99 -8.41 6.64
C ILE A 164 24.43 -7.30 7.55
N PRO A 165 25.29 -6.44 8.14
CA PRO A 165 24.82 -5.29 8.91
C PRO A 165 23.88 -4.38 8.10
N LEU A 166 22.86 -3.81 8.75
CA LEU A 166 21.80 -3.05 8.07
C LEU A 166 22.31 -1.85 7.26
N ASP A 167 23.34 -1.14 7.75
CA ASP A 167 23.99 -0.06 7.01
C ASP A 167 24.70 -0.56 5.75
N LYS A 168 25.27 -1.77 5.80
CA LYS A 168 25.94 -2.41 4.66
C LYS A 168 24.96 -2.91 3.61
N TRP A 169 23.74 -3.31 4.00
CA TRP A 169 22.67 -3.59 3.04
C TRP A 169 22.36 -2.38 2.15
N VAL A 170 22.26 -1.19 2.74
CA VAL A 170 22.00 0.04 1.99
C VAL A 170 23.12 0.31 0.98
N ILE A 171 24.39 0.18 1.39
CA ILE A 171 25.55 0.38 0.52
C ILE A 171 25.58 -0.65 -0.61
N ALA A 172 25.45 -1.94 -0.28
CA ALA A 172 25.51 -3.02 -1.25
C ALA A 172 24.41 -2.90 -2.31
N LEU A 173 23.17 -2.67 -1.89
CA LEU A 173 22.04 -2.51 -2.81
C LEU A 173 22.22 -1.29 -3.71
N ASN A 174 22.63 -0.14 -3.17
CA ASN A 174 22.83 1.07 -3.98
C ASN A 174 23.98 0.95 -4.99
N ASN A 175 24.97 0.08 -4.74
CA ASN A 175 26.02 -0.23 -5.71
C ASN A 175 25.51 -1.14 -6.85
N CYS A 176 24.58 -2.05 -6.58
CA CYS A 176 23.97 -2.93 -7.59
C CYS A 176 22.82 -2.24 -8.36
N LEU A 177 22.17 -1.24 -7.76
CA LEU A 177 20.99 -0.57 -8.33
C LEU A 177 21.35 0.56 -9.31
N PRO A 178 20.53 0.76 -10.36
CA PRO A 178 20.56 1.94 -11.22
C PRO A 178 20.48 3.26 -10.42
N LYS A 179 20.98 4.36 -11.01
CA LYS A 179 21.10 5.66 -10.30
C LYS A 179 19.75 6.31 -9.93
N ASP A 180 18.71 5.92 -10.64
CA ASP A 180 17.31 6.32 -10.48
C ASP A 180 16.55 5.47 -9.46
N ILE A 181 17.19 4.49 -8.80
CA ILE A 181 16.63 3.73 -7.67
C ILE A 181 17.62 3.76 -6.51
N ARG A 182 17.16 4.22 -5.34
CA ARG A 182 17.99 4.31 -4.14
C ARG A 182 17.29 3.74 -2.92
N VAL A 183 17.99 2.87 -2.21
CA VAL A 183 17.65 2.43 -0.86
C VAL A 183 18.13 3.49 0.11
N LYS A 184 17.23 3.95 0.98
CA LYS A 184 17.50 4.96 2.01
C LYS A 184 17.79 4.32 3.35
N THR A 185 17.01 3.31 3.73
CA THR A 185 17.15 2.60 5.00
C THR A 185 16.91 1.11 4.81
N ALA A 186 17.56 0.32 5.68
CA ALA A 186 17.28 -1.09 5.88
C ALA A 186 17.02 -1.33 7.37
N GLU A 187 16.00 -2.11 7.69
CA GLU A 187 15.56 -2.41 9.06
C GLU A 187 15.33 -3.93 9.18
N LEU A 188 15.82 -4.53 10.27
CA LEU A 188 15.42 -5.89 10.63
C LEU A 188 14.02 -5.83 11.24
N VAL A 189 13.10 -6.63 10.71
CA VAL A 189 11.70 -6.70 11.17
C VAL A 189 11.29 -8.13 11.48
N SER A 190 10.21 -8.29 12.23
CA SER A 190 9.61 -9.60 12.48
C SER A 190 9.30 -10.33 11.17
N GLN A 191 9.43 -11.67 11.16
CA GLN A 191 8.98 -12.49 10.02
C GLN A 191 7.45 -12.41 9.80
N LEU A 192 6.69 -11.87 10.76
CA LEU A 192 5.27 -11.56 10.59
C LEU A 192 5.02 -10.22 9.88
N PHE A 193 6.02 -9.36 9.73
CA PHE A 193 5.87 -8.09 9.04
C PHE A 193 5.62 -8.33 7.55
N HIS A 194 4.65 -7.63 6.98
CA HIS A 194 4.44 -7.62 5.55
C HIS A 194 4.19 -6.20 5.04
N SER A 195 5.13 -5.72 4.20
CA SER A 195 5.13 -4.37 3.61
C SER A 195 3.78 -3.92 3.04
N ARG A 196 3.04 -4.79 2.37
CA ARG A 196 1.70 -4.44 1.83
C ARG A 196 0.55 -4.46 2.83
N PHE A 197 0.57 -5.36 3.80
CA PHE A 197 -0.65 -5.77 4.51
C PHE A 197 -0.71 -5.31 5.94
N ASP A 198 0.35 -4.68 6.41
CA ASP A 198 0.44 -4.05 7.72
C ASP A 198 0.49 -2.52 7.57
N VAL A 199 0.20 -2.00 6.37
CA VAL A 199 0.14 -0.56 6.12
C VAL A 199 -1.08 0.03 6.81
N VAL A 200 -0.85 1.05 7.64
CA VAL A 200 -1.88 1.89 8.24
C VAL A 200 -2.32 2.98 7.25
N SER A 201 -1.37 3.66 6.61
CA SER A 201 -1.70 4.70 5.63
C SER A 201 -0.61 4.91 4.58
N LYS A 202 -1.01 5.49 3.45
CA LYS A 202 -0.13 5.91 2.37
C LYS A 202 -0.36 7.39 2.08
N GLU A 203 0.71 8.15 1.95
CA GLU A 203 0.68 9.54 1.46
C GLU A 203 1.16 9.58 0.02
N TYR A 204 0.35 10.17 -0.85
CA TYR A 204 0.73 10.53 -2.19
C TYR A 204 0.66 12.05 -2.36
N ARG A 205 1.52 12.58 -3.23
CA ARG A 205 1.47 13.98 -3.67
C ARG A 205 1.39 14.04 -5.18
N TYR A 206 0.60 14.98 -5.69
CA TYR A 206 0.52 15.30 -7.09
C TYR A 206 0.95 16.77 -7.31
N VAL A 207 1.92 17.01 -8.18
CA VAL A 207 2.45 18.34 -8.48
C VAL A 207 1.87 18.86 -9.80
N LEU A 208 1.18 19.99 -9.73
CA LEU A 208 0.74 20.79 -10.87
C LEU A 208 1.63 22.02 -11.00
N ASN A 209 1.87 22.48 -12.23
CA ASN A 209 2.56 23.74 -12.50
C ASN A 209 1.65 24.66 -13.32
N LEU A 210 1.36 25.85 -12.80
CA LEU A 210 0.54 26.89 -13.42
C LEU A 210 1.37 28.01 -14.06
N GLY A 211 2.69 27.96 -13.92
CA GLY A 211 3.64 28.94 -14.46
C GLY A 211 4.09 28.59 -15.87
N GLN A 212 5.33 28.93 -16.19
CA GLN A 212 5.92 28.60 -17.48
C GLN A 212 6.28 27.12 -17.59
N TYR A 213 6.04 26.54 -18.77
CA TYR A 213 6.53 25.21 -19.08
C TYR A 213 8.06 25.22 -19.07
N SER A 214 8.67 24.21 -18.44
CA SER A 214 10.11 24.00 -18.47
C SER A 214 10.43 22.57 -18.89
N PRO A 215 11.36 22.36 -19.85
CA PRO A 215 11.81 21.02 -20.18
C PRO A 215 12.53 20.36 -19.00
N PHE A 216 13.04 21.11 -18.02
CA PHE A 216 13.76 20.54 -16.87
C PHE A 216 12.83 19.92 -15.82
N SER A 217 11.61 20.44 -15.68
CA SER A 217 10.61 19.94 -14.72
C SER A 217 9.55 19.05 -15.37
N ARG A 218 9.52 18.92 -16.71
CA ARG A 218 8.49 18.18 -17.47
C ARG A 218 8.23 16.74 -17.02
N LEU A 219 9.23 16.10 -16.41
CA LEU A 219 9.16 14.73 -15.90
C LEU A 219 8.70 14.64 -14.45
N TYR A 220 8.50 15.77 -13.78
CA TYR A 220 8.31 15.87 -12.34
C TYR A 220 7.04 16.62 -11.93
N GLU A 221 6.31 17.17 -12.90
CA GLU A 221 5.05 17.91 -12.66
C GLU A 221 4.12 17.78 -13.86
N TRP A 222 2.85 18.17 -13.67
CA TRP A 222 1.92 18.38 -14.76
C TRP A 222 1.72 19.87 -15.01
N HIS A 223 2.27 20.36 -16.11
CA HIS A 223 2.02 21.73 -16.57
C HIS A 223 0.57 21.88 -17.07
N ILE A 224 -0.13 22.88 -16.53
CA ILE A 224 -1.48 23.27 -16.93
C ILE A 224 -1.39 24.68 -17.53
N PRO A 225 -1.46 24.82 -18.86
CA PRO A 225 -1.32 26.12 -19.53
C PRO A 225 -2.55 27.03 -19.38
N ASN A 226 -3.67 26.50 -18.91
CA ASN A 226 -4.95 27.20 -18.82
C ASN A 226 -5.19 27.73 -17.41
N SER A 227 -6.08 28.72 -17.28
CA SER A 227 -6.59 29.16 -15.98
C SER A 227 -7.21 27.99 -15.22
N LEU A 228 -6.80 27.82 -13.96
CA LEU A 228 -7.30 26.79 -13.06
C LEU A 228 -7.94 27.48 -11.85
N ASP A 229 -9.22 27.26 -11.62
CA ASP A 229 -9.91 27.77 -10.44
C ASP A 229 -9.50 26.95 -9.21
N LEU A 230 -8.65 27.55 -8.36
CA LEU A 230 -8.10 26.87 -7.19
C LEU A 230 -9.13 26.66 -6.08
N ASP A 231 -10.14 27.53 -6.00
CA ASP A 231 -11.21 27.40 -5.01
C ASP A 231 -12.10 26.21 -5.37
N VAL A 232 -12.50 26.09 -6.65
CA VAL A 232 -13.22 24.92 -7.17
C VAL A 232 -12.36 23.66 -7.02
N LEU A 233 -11.08 23.70 -7.38
CA LEU A 233 -10.17 22.57 -7.24
C LEU A 233 -10.11 22.07 -5.78
N ASN A 234 -9.97 22.99 -4.82
CA ASN A 234 -9.91 22.65 -3.40
C ASN A 234 -11.24 22.10 -2.88
N GLN A 235 -12.37 22.70 -3.28
CA GLN A 235 -13.70 22.22 -2.92
C GLN A 235 -13.94 20.79 -3.40
N GLU A 236 -13.62 20.48 -4.65
CA GLU A 236 -13.74 19.12 -5.20
C GLU A 236 -12.76 18.14 -4.55
N LEU A 237 -11.53 18.59 -4.25
CA LEU A 237 -10.53 17.80 -3.53
C LEU A 237 -10.98 17.42 -2.11
N LYS A 238 -11.80 18.24 -1.45
CA LYS A 238 -12.34 17.91 -0.11
C LYS A 238 -13.46 16.88 -0.15
N LYS A 239 -14.25 16.84 -1.22
CA LYS A 239 -15.37 15.90 -1.37
C LYS A 239 -14.95 14.43 -1.45
N ILE A 240 -13.69 14.12 -1.77
CA ILE A 240 -13.20 12.72 -1.80
C ILE A 240 -12.79 12.18 -0.41
N GLU A 241 -12.65 13.05 0.60
CA GLU A 241 -12.34 12.62 1.97
C GLU A 241 -13.47 11.75 2.53
N GLY A 242 -13.13 10.77 3.37
CA GLY A 242 -14.06 9.79 3.92
C GLY A 242 -14.00 8.42 3.23
N THR A 243 -14.99 7.58 3.53
CA THR A 243 -15.09 6.20 3.01
C THR A 243 -16.09 6.15 1.88
N HIS A 244 -15.62 5.83 0.68
CA HIS A 244 -16.45 5.82 -0.54
C HIS A 244 -16.21 4.59 -1.39
N ASP A 245 -17.22 4.23 -2.18
CA ASP A 245 -17.08 3.31 -3.32
C ASP A 245 -16.46 4.05 -4.50
N PHE A 246 -15.17 3.84 -4.74
CA PHE A 246 -14.43 4.51 -5.82
C PHE A 246 -14.52 3.76 -7.16
N THR A 247 -15.65 3.08 -7.43
CA THR A 247 -15.88 2.42 -8.72
C THR A 247 -15.69 3.35 -9.92
N SER A 248 -16.15 4.60 -9.80
CA SER A 248 -15.96 5.62 -10.83
C SER A 248 -14.48 5.96 -11.08
N PHE A 249 -13.58 5.69 -10.13
CA PHE A 249 -12.16 6.07 -10.16
C PHE A 249 -11.20 4.87 -10.26
N CYS A 250 -11.64 3.72 -10.77
CA CYS A 250 -10.79 2.53 -10.83
C CYS A 250 -10.91 1.79 -12.17
N LYS A 251 -9.79 1.25 -12.67
CA LYS A 251 -9.81 0.24 -13.74
C LYS A 251 -9.82 -1.17 -13.11
N GLY A 252 -10.75 -2.04 -13.52
CA GLY A 252 -10.74 -3.48 -13.23
C GLY A 252 -11.72 -3.99 -12.16
N ASP A 253 -11.71 -5.32 -11.98
CA ASP A 253 -12.68 -6.11 -11.21
C ASP A 253 -12.17 -6.52 -9.82
N LYS A 254 -11.57 -5.57 -9.08
CA LYS A 254 -11.26 -5.83 -7.66
C LYS A 254 -12.55 -6.13 -6.89
N SER A 255 -12.49 -7.11 -5.99
CA SER A 255 -13.62 -7.53 -5.13
C SER A 255 -14.18 -6.40 -4.27
N SER A 256 -13.32 -5.51 -3.76
CA SER A 256 -13.74 -4.28 -3.07
C SER A 256 -13.08 -3.03 -3.63
N LYS A 257 -13.94 -2.11 -4.10
CA LYS A 257 -13.60 -0.77 -4.61
C LYS A 257 -13.81 0.33 -3.56
N VAL A 258 -14.13 -0.06 -2.32
CA VAL A 258 -14.29 0.88 -1.20
C VAL A 258 -12.92 1.23 -0.63
N ARG A 259 -12.63 2.53 -0.47
CA ARG A 259 -11.41 3.03 0.18
C ARG A 259 -11.75 4.18 1.12
N THR A 260 -10.83 4.47 2.03
CA THR A 260 -10.94 5.59 2.95
C THR A 260 -9.79 6.55 2.69
N ILE A 261 -10.12 7.77 2.29
CA ILE A 261 -9.18 8.89 2.24
C ILE A 261 -9.37 9.65 3.56
N TYR A 262 -8.32 9.67 4.39
CA TYR A 262 -8.35 10.31 5.69
C TYR A 262 -8.24 11.83 5.56
N GLU A 263 -7.39 12.29 4.65
CA GLU A 263 -7.09 13.70 4.51
C GLU A 263 -6.64 14.00 3.08
N THR A 264 -7.04 15.18 2.60
CA THR A 264 -6.49 15.83 1.42
C THR A 264 -6.02 17.23 1.75
N ARG A 265 -4.97 17.69 1.06
CA ARG A 265 -4.47 19.06 1.19
C ARG A 265 -4.15 19.65 -0.17
N LEU A 266 -4.37 20.95 -0.30
CA LEU A 266 -3.89 21.75 -1.41
C LEU A 266 -2.94 22.81 -0.86
N GLU A 267 -1.71 22.83 -1.38
CA GLU A 267 -0.68 23.79 -1.00
C GLU A 267 -0.17 24.50 -2.25
N ARG A 268 -0.01 25.83 -2.19
CA ARG A 268 0.59 26.62 -3.27
C ARG A 268 2.01 27.03 -2.89
N ILE A 269 2.97 26.68 -3.74
CA ILE A 269 4.38 27.08 -3.60
C ILE A 269 4.80 27.76 -4.90
N GLY A 270 4.79 29.10 -4.91
CA GLY A 270 4.98 29.88 -6.14
C GLY A 270 3.91 29.54 -7.18
N ASP A 271 4.34 29.00 -8.31
CA ASP A 271 3.49 28.56 -9.42
C ASP A 271 3.09 27.07 -9.35
N GLN A 272 3.62 26.33 -8.36
CA GLN A 272 3.26 24.94 -8.15
C GLN A 272 2.07 24.80 -7.20
N ILE A 273 1.17 23.87 -7.55
CA ILE A 273 0.08 23.41 -6.69
C ILE A 273 0.33 21.96 -6.33
N ILE A 274 0.44 21.68 -5.04
CA ILE A 274 0.70 20.35 -4.51
C ILE A 274 -0.60 19.82 -3.90
N LEU A 275 -1.11 18.73 -4.48
CA LEU A 275 -2.27 18.01 -3.98
C LEU A 275 -1.79 16.80 -3.16
N THR A 276 -2.11 16.75 -1.88
CA THR A 276 -1.77 15.63 -1.00
C THR A 276 -3.00 14.75 -0.78
N PHE A 277 -2.77 13.43 -0.75
CA PHE A 277 -3.79 12.41 -0.48
C PHE A 277 -3.25 11.43 0.56
N ILE A 278 -3.94 11.28 1.69
CA ILE A 278 -3.59 10.33 2.75
C ILE A 278 -4.77 9.37 2.92
N GLY A 279 -4.52 8.06 2.85
CA GLY A 279 -5.58 7.06 2.99
C GLY A 279 -5.08 5.66 3.29
N ASN A 280 -6.01 4.73 3.56
CA ASN A 280 -5.70 3.32 3.86
C ASN A 280 -5.16 2.54 2.65
N GLY A 281 -5.28 3.10 1.46
CA GLY A 281 -4.78 2.54 0.22
C GLY A 281 -5.56 3.06 -0.98
N PHE A 282 -4.96 2.92 -2.16
CA PHE A 282 -5.53 3.46 -3.40
C PHE A 282 -5.72 2.36 -4.44
N LEU A 283 -6.75 2.51 -5.26
CA LEU A 283 -6.98 1.61 -6.39
C LEU A 283 -6.02 1.94 -7.54
N HIS A 284 -5.91 1.03 -8.53
CA HIS A 284 -5.00 1.23 -9.65
C HIS A 284 -5.42 2.47 -10.46
N ASN A 285 -4.47 3.38 -10.72
CA ASN A 285 -4.66 4.71 -11.30
C ASN A 285 -5.58 5.68 -10.53
N MET A 286 -6.08 5.32 -9.34
CA MET A 286 -7.16 6.06 -8.66
C MET A 286 -6.87 7.55 -8.50
N ILE A 287 -5.71 7.89 -7.93
CA ILE A 287 -5.32 9.29 -7.68
C ILE A 287 -5.21 10.06 -8.99
N ARG A 288 -4.61 9.46 -10.04
CA ARG A 288 -4.46 10.11 -11.34
C ARG A 288 -5.80 10.36 -12.03
N ILE A 289 -6.77 9.47 -11.84
CA ILE A 289 -8.13 9.66 -12.35
C ILE A 289 -8.82 10.80 -11.57
N ILE A 290 -8.72 10.79 -10.23
CA ILE A 290 -9.27 11.86 -9.38
C ILE A 290 -8.69 13.21 -9.80
N VAL A 291 -7.36 13.33 -9.88
CA VAL A 291 -6.66 14.56 -10.27
C VAL A 291 -7.11 15.04 -11.66
N ALA A 292 -7.23 14.15 -12.65
CA ALA A 292 -7.73 14.52 -13.98
C ALA A 292 -9.15 15.09 -13.95
N VAL A 293 -10.02 14.51 -13.11
CA VAL A 293 -11.42 14.93 -12.97
C VAL A 293 -11.53 16.27 -12.28
N ILE A 294 -10.90 16.47 -11.12
CA ILE A 294 -10.97 17.74 -10.38
C ILE A 294 -10.34 18.89 -11.19
N VAL A 295 -9.25 18.64 -11.93
CA VAL A 295 -8.69 19.62 -12.86
C VAL A 295 -9.65 19.87 -14.02
N GLY A 296 -10.36 18.84 -14.51
CA GLY A 296 -11.41 18.99 -15.52
C GLY A 296 -12.57 19.88 -15.06
N ILE A 297 -13.03 19.72 -13.82
CA ILE A 297 -14.09 20.53 -13.20
C ILE A 297 -13.60 21.97 -13.01
N ALA A 298 -12.43 22.16 -12.38
CA ALA A 298 -11.83 23.47 -12.14
C ALA A 298 -11.40 24.24 -13.41
N THR A 299 -11.43 23.58 -14.58
CA THR A 299 -11.21 24.19 -15.90
C THR A 299 -12.50 24.27 -16.73
N ASN A 300 -13.67 24.01 -16.13
CA ASN A 300 -15.00 23.98 -16.77
C ASN A 300 -15.12 22.99 -17.96
N ARG A 301 -14.23 22.01 -18.07
CA ARG A 301 -14.25 20.96 -19.11
C ARG A 301 -15.16 19.78 -18.75
N ILE A 302 -15.44 19.62 -17.46
CA ILE A 302 -16.37 18.62 -16.93
C ILE A 302 -17.48 19.37 -16.19
N ASN A 303 -18.71 19.22 -16.67
CA ASN A 303 -19.90 19.80 -16.02
C ASN A 303 -20.52 18.76 -15.07
N SER A 304 -19.88 18.55 -13.92
CA SER A 304 -20.31 17.64 -12.85
C SER A 304 -19.52 17.96 -11.57
N ASP A 305 -19.78 17.24 -10.48
CA ASP A 305 -19.01 17.32 -9.23
C ASP A 305 -18.63 15.91 -8.72
N ILE A 306 -17.70 15.85 -7.78
CA ILE A 306 -17.18 14.61 -7.21
C ILE A 306 -18.27 13.74 -6.58
N ASN A 307 -19.26 14.31 -5.90
CA ASN A 307 -20.32 13.53 -5.24
C ASN A 307 -21.17 12.82 -6.29
N ALA A 308 -21.63 13.55 -7.30
CA ALA A 308 -22.40 12.98 -8.42
C ALA A 308 -21.61 11.88 -9.15
N ILE A 309 -20.29 12.07 -9.32
CA ILE A 309 -19.43 11.08 -9.95
C ILE A 309 -19.29 9.83 -9.09
N LEU A 310 -19.08 9.96 -7.78
CA LEU A 310 -19.01 8.83 -6.85
C LEU A 310 -20.33 8.03 -6.85
N GLU A 311 -21.47 8.73 -6.73
CA GLU A 311 -22.81 8.13 -6.74
C GLU A 311 -23.11 7.37 -8.05
N SER A 312 -22.66 7.90 -9.19
CA SER A 312 -22.93 7.28 -10.49
C SER A 312 -22.32 5.87 -10.66
N LYS A 313 -21.28 5.54 -9.87
CA LYS A 313 -20.47 4.32 -9.99
C LYS A 313 -20.09 4.01 -11.45
N SER A 314 -19.85 5.06 -12.23
CA SER A 314 -19.68 4.99 -13.67
C SER A 314 -18.38 5.65 -14.12
N ARG A 315 -17.76 5.06 -15.14
CA ARG A 315 -16.52 5.57 -15.71
C ARG A 315 -16.70 6.49 -16.91
N LYS A 316 -17.93 6.94 -17.18
CA LYS A 316 -18.25 7.76 -18.36
C LYS A 316 -17.44 9.06 -18.40
N VAL A 317 -17.25 9.72 -17.26
CA VAL A 317 -16.54 11.01 -17.13
C VAL A 317 -15.12 10.88 -16.55
N THR A 318 -14.66 9.66 -16.25
CA THR A 318 -13.37 9.37 -15.59
C THR A 318 -12.42 8.56 -16.48
N LYS A 319 -12.47 8.84 -17.79
CA LYS A 319 -11.71 8.10 -18.81
C LYS A 319 -10.24 8.53 -18.88
N TYR A 320 -9.97 9.79 -18.52
CA TYR A 320 -8.64 10.39 -18.62
C TYR A 320 -7.80 10.10 -17.38
N LEU A 321 -6.49 10.13 -17.59
CA LEU A 321 -5.49 10.00 -16.54
C LEU A 321 -4.65 11.27 -16.52
N ALA A 322 -4.44 11.82 -15.33
CA ALA A 322 -3.43 12.83 -15.13
C ALA A 322 -2.04 12.19 -15.46
N PRO A 323 -1.09 12.94 -16.03
CA PRO A 323 0.26 12.44 -16.28
C PRO A 323 0.88 11.77 -15.05
N SER A 324 1.67 10.70 -15.25
CA SER A 324 2.33 10.02 -14.13
C SER A 324 3.47 10.86 -13.53
N SER A 325 4.08 11.72 -14.34
CA SER A 325 5.18 12.63 -13.96
C SER A 325 4.86 13.52 -12.75
N GLY A 326 3.59 13.85 -12.54
CA GLY A 326 3.19 14.67 -11.40
C GLY A 326 3.01 13.89 -10.10
N LEU A 327 2.93 12.55 -10.13
CA LEU A 327 2.54 11.74 -8.96
C LEU A 327 3.75 11.14 -8.25
N TYR A 328 3.73 11.25 -6.92
CA TYR A 328 4.76 10.75 -6.01
C TYR A 328 4.13 9.95 -4.89
N LEU A 329 4.64 8.74 -4.64
CA LEU A 329 4.44 8.05 -3.36
C LEU A 329 5.41 8.62 -2.34
N VAL A 330 4.90 9.35 -1.34
CA VAL A 330 5.74 10.13 -0.42
C VAL A 330 6.17 9.31 0.79
N ARG A 331 5.22 8.66 1.47
CA ARG A 331 5.51 7.82 2.63
C ARG A 331 4.45 6.75 2.85
N ILE A 332 4.84 5.72 3.60
CA ILE A 332 3.98 4.61 4.02
C ILE A 332 4.15 4.46 5.52
N ASN A 333 3.04 4.51 6.25
CA ASN A 333 3.01 4.38 7.70
C ASN A 333 2.53 2.97 8.06
N TYR A 334 3.17 2.38 9.06
CA TYR A 334 2.89 1.04 9.61
C TYR A 334 2.51 1.16 11.07
#